data_AF-A0A836W591-F1
#
_entry.id   AF-A0A836W591-F1
#
_cell.length_a   1.000
_cell.length_b   1.000
_cell.length_c   1.000
_cell.angle_alpha   90.00
_cell.angle_beta   90.00
_cell.angle_gamma   90.00
#
_symmetry.space_group_name_H-M   'P 1'
#
loop_
_entity.id
_entity.type
_entity.pdbx_description
1 polymer ?
#
loop_
_entity_poly.entity_id
_entity_poly.type
_entity_poly.pdbx_seq_one_letter_code
_entity_poly.pdbx_strand_id
1 'polypeptide(L)'
;MKPAHLRVEPVDIDVGCDVVFLNPRDAERLGIVAGSRVSVVCSGRGLGALAAVNPSVEAGKAAISRELLKKLDECSSVEVYPLDLPPSFDAFKRRLEGKKLDAGDYKRFISDIVSGLYDDAQIAAFLVSQLHHKLSEEELGYLIRAMVETGEVVSFGEPVYDEHSIGGVPGNSKVALLVVPTVASKGLLIPKTSSRAITSPAGTADTMEVLARVTFSAEEIHEIALKVRGLIVWGGALNLAPADDIFVRIERRVGIDPPAQMVASILAKKLAMSVSR
;
A
#
# COMPACT_ATOMS: atom_id res chain seq x y z
N MET A 1 6.01 11.88 -26.90
CA MET A 1 4.64 12.31 -27.26
C MET A 1 4.30 13.55 -26.47
N LYS A 2 3.47 14.48 -26.99
CA LYS A 2 3.06 15.67 -26.23
C LYS A 2 1.94 15.30 -25.25
N PRO A 3 1.97 15.75 -23.99
CA PRO A 3 0.86 15.53 -23.06
C PRO A 3 -0.41 16.22 -23.55
N ALA A 4 -1.57 15.60 -23.34
CA ALA A 4 -2.84 16.30 -23.43
C ALA A 4 -3.19 16.86 -22.05
N HIS A 5 -3.45 18.17 -22.00
CA HIS A 5 -4.12 18.78 -20.87
C HIS A 5 -5.61 18.47 -20.99
N LEU A 6 -6.13 17.66 -20.06
CA LEU A 6 -7.52 17.23 -20.02
C LEU A 6 -8.21 17.83 -18.78
N ARG A 7 -9.43 18.32 -18.95
CA ARG A 7 -10.24 18.78 -17.81
C ARG A 7 -10.77 17.58 -17.04
N VAL A 8 -10.73 17.65 -15.72
CA VAL A 8 -11.17 16.56 -14.85
C VAL A 8 -12.69 16.51 -14.77
N GLU A 9 -13.22 15.29 -14.87
CA GLU A 9 -14.60 14.96 -14.54
C GLU A 9 -14.60 13.86 -13.45
N PRO A 10 -14.92 14.19 -12.19
CA PRO A 10 -14.92 13.19 -11.13
C PRO A 10 -16.00 12.14 -11.36
N VAL A 11 -15.65 10.86 -11.26
CA VAL A 11 -16.60 9.75 -11.34
C VAL A 11 -16.57 8.90 -10.09
N ASP A 12 -17.76 8.51 -9.63
CA ASP A 12 -17.94 7.66 -8.47
C ASP A 12 -17.99 6.20 -8.92
N ILE A 13 -16.81 5.60 -9.04
CA ILE A 13 -16.65 4.23 -9.50
C ILE A 13 -15.51 3.55 -8.72
N ASP A 14 -15.76 2.32 -8.32
CA ASP A 14 -14.78 1.44 -7.71
C ASP A 14 -14.58 0.22 -8.62
N VAL A 15 -13.41 0.15 -9.25
CA VAL A 15 -12.96 -1.00 -10.06
C VAL A 15 -11.81 -1.75 -9.38
N GLY A 16 -11.57 -1.48 -8.09
CA GLY A 16 -10.47 -2.04 -7.30
C GLY A 16 -9.08 -1.48 -7.64
N CYS A 17 -9.01 -0.42 -8.46
CA CYS A 17 -7.78 0.34 -8.72
C CYS A 17 -8.09 1.75 -9.24
N ASP A 18 -7.08 2.62 -9.23
CA ASP A 18 -7.16 3.95 -9.81
C ASP A 18 -7.37 3.88 -11.34
N VAL A 19 -8.40 4.56 -11.83
CA VAL A 19 -8.82 4.51 -13.24
C VAL A 19 -9.07 5.91 -13.82
N VAL A 20 -8.70 6.07 -15.09
CA VAL A 20 -9.03 7.22 -15.93
C VAL A 20 -9.73 6.78 -17.20
N PHE A 21 -10.90 7.37 -17.45
CA PHE A 21 -11.68 7.18 -18.66
C PHE A 21 -11.39 8.30 -19.65
N LEU A 22 -10.97 7.92 -20.86
CA LEU A 22 -10.66 8.83 -21.94
C LEU A 22 -11.68 8.71 -23.06
N ASN A 23 -11.95 9.83 -23.74
CA ASN A 23 -12.67 9.79 -25.01
C ASN A 23 -11.86 8.98 -26.05
N PRO A 24 -12.50 8.19 -26.94
CA PRO A 24 -11.81 7.43 -27.97
C PRO A 24 -10.84 8.25 -28.84
N ARG A 25 -11.20 9.50 -29.20
CA ARG A 25 -10.35 10.38 -30.02
C ARG A 25 -9.11 10.86 -29.27
N ASP A 26 -9.26 11.12 -27.96
CA ASP A 26 -8.14 11.53 -27.12
C ASP A 26 -7.18 10.37 -26.86
N ALA A 27 -7.73 9.18 -26.58
CA ALA A 27 -6.94 7.97 -26.40
C ALA A 27 -6.14 7.64 -27.67
N GLU A 28 -6.76 7.66 -28.85
CA GLU A 28 -6.09 7.44 -30.14
C GLU A 28 -4.98 8.46 -30.39
N ARG A 29 -5.27 9.76 -30.16
CA ARG A 29 -4.29 10.84 -30.31
C ARG A 29 -3.07 10.68 -29.39
N LEU A 30 -3.27 10.12 -28.20
CA LEU A 30 -2.23 9.90 -27.20
C LEU A 30 -1.52 8.54 -27.35
N GLY A 31 -1.98 7.67 -28.26
CA GLY A 31 -1.49 6.29 -28.37
C GLY A 31 -1.83 5.42 -27.16
N ILE A 32 -2.90 5.76 -26.43
CA ILE A 32 -3.34 5.02 -25.24
C ILE A 32 -4.38 3.98 -25.66
N VAL A 33 -4.16 2.74 -25.23
CA VAL A 33 -5.06 1.62 -25.50
C VAL A 33 -5.84 1.28 -24.22
N ALA A 34 -7.12 0.91 -24.36
CA ALA A 34 -7.90 0.46 -23.22
C ALA A 34 -7.22 -0.73 -22.53
N GLY A 35 -7.11 -0.68 -21.20
CA GLY A 35 -6.41 -1.67 -20.39
C GLY A 35 -4.93 -1.38 -20.15
N SER A 36 -4.33 -0.40 -20.84
CA SER A 36 -2.95 0.00 -20.58
C SER A 36 -2.82 0.79 -19.28
N ARG A 37 -1.60 0.87 -18.74
CA ARG A 37 -1.28 1.85 -17.69
C ARG A 37 -0.94 3.20 -18.31
N VAL A 38 -1.28 4.25 -17.58
CA VAL A 38 -0.96 5.64 -17.91
C VAL A 38 -0.48 6.37 -16.67
N SER A 39 0.36 7.37 -16.85
CA SER A 39 0.70 8.32 -15.79
C SER A 39 -0.24 9.52 -15.87
N VAL A 40 -0.96 9.78 -14.80
CA VAL A 40 -1.84 10.93 -14.61
C VAL A 40 -1.11 11.92 -13.73
N VAL A 41 -0.79 13.09 -14.27
CA VAL A 41 0.00 14.11 -13.59
C VAL A 41 -0.87 15.33 -13.30
N CYS A 42 -0.85 15.78 -12.06
CA CYS A 42 -1.37 17.08 -11.68
C CYS A 42 -0.35 17.85 -10.82
N SER A 43 -0.11 19.12 -11.15
CA SER A 43 0.71 20.03 -10.33
C SER A 43 2.09 19.46 -9.96
N GLY A 44 2.69 18.67 -10.87
CA GLY A 44 3.99 18.02 -10.67
C GLY A 44 3.94 16.66 -9.95
N ARG A 45 2.78 16.24 -9.43
CA ARG A 45 2.56 14.91 -8.84
C ARG A 45 1.99 13.95 -9.88
N GLY A 46 2.67 12.84 -10.11
CA GLY A 46 2.26 11.81 -11.08
C GLY A 46 1.90 10.49 -10.40
N LEU A 47 0.78 9.90 -10.81
CA LEU A 47 0.33 8.58 -10.36
C LEU A 47 -0.05 7.70 -11.55
N GLY A 48 0.22 6.41 -11.44
CA GLY A 48 -0.21 5.41 -12.40
C GLY A 48 -1.70 5.08 -12.24
N ALA A 49 -2.38 4.96 -13.37
CA ALA A 49 -3.79 4.61 -13.43
C ALA A 49 -4.07 3.64 -14.58
N LEU A 50 -5.17 2.91 -14.47
CA LEU A 50 -5.71 2.11 -15.57
C LEU A 50 -6.37 3.06 -16.58
N ALA A 51 -5.97 2.98 -17.85
CA ALA A 51 -6.68 3.67 -18.91
C ALA A 51 -7.87 2.84 -19.38
N ALA A 52 -9.05 3.45 -19.34
CA ALA A 52 -10.25 2.94 -19.97
C ALA A 52 -10.70 3.91 -21.07
N VAL A 53 -11.31 3.39 -22.12
CA VAL A 53 -11.86 4.21 -23.21
C VAL A 53 -13.38 4.20 -23.10
N ASN A 54 -13.99 5.38 -23.01
CA ASN A 54 -15.44 5.53 -22.86
C ASN A 54 -15.95 6.63 -23.79
N PRO A 55 -16.77 6.30 -24.82
CA PRO A 55 -17.35 7.27 -25.74
C PRO A 55 -18.23 8.35 -25.09
N SER A 56 -18.72 8.11 -23.87
CA SER A 56 -19.56 9.06 -23.12
C SER A 56 -18.76 10.21 -22.52
N VAL A 57 -17.43 10.06 -22.37
CA VAL A 57 -16.55 11.13 -21.91
C VAL A 57 -16.38 12.13 -23.04
N GLU A 58 -16.62 13.42 -22.78
CA GLU A 58 -16.44 14.47 -23.79
C GLU A 58 -14.97 14.60 -24.19
N ALA A 59 -14.71 14.90 -25.46
CA ALA A 59 -13.34 15.14 -25.94
C ALA A 59 -12.71 16.34 -25.22
N GLY A 60 -11.45 16.20 -24.78
CA GLY A 60 -10.75 17.17 -23.95
C GLY A 60 -11.05 17.06 -22.45
N LYS A 61 -11.86 16.09 -22.02
CA LYS A 61 -12.06 15.72 -20.61
C LYS A 61 -11.47 14.35 -20.31
N ALA A 62 -11.13 14.14 -19.05
CA ALA A 62 -10.77 12.85 -18.48
C ALA A 62 -11.68 12.58 -17.29
N ALA A 63 -12.44 11.49 -17.35
CA ALA A 63 -13.25 11.08 -16.22
C ALA A 63 -12.38 10.25 -15.25
N ILE A 64 -12.22 10.71 -14.01
CA ILE A 64 -11.24 10.16 -13.06
C ILE A 64 -11.95 9.67 -11.81
N SER A 65 -11.60 8.46 -11.36
CA SER A 65 -12.08 7.92 -10.09
C SER A 65 -11.82 8.88 -8.91
N ARG A 66 -12.78 9.02 -8.00
CA ARG A 66 -12.64 9.88 -6.81
C ARG A 66 -11.41 9.54 -5.97
N GLU A 67 -11.04 8.27 -5.86
CA GLU A 67 -9.85 7.86 -5.12
C GLU A 67 -8.56 8.42 -5.72
N LEU A 68 -8.40 8.33 -7.05
CA LEU A 68 -7.25 8.91 -7.73
C LEU A 68 -7.22 10.44 -7.59
N LEU A 69 -8.38 11.11 -7.68
CA LEU A 69 -8.44 12.56 -7.50
C LEU A 69 -8.05 13.01 -6.10
N LYS A 70 -8.48 12.29 -5.05
CA LYS A 70 -8.05 12.55 -3.68
C LYS A 70 -6.52 12.41 -3.55
N LYS A 71 -5.93 11.40 -4.18
CA LYS A 71 -4.47 11.20 -4.19
C LYS A 71 -3.73 12.25 -5.01
N LEU A 72 -4.40 12.91 -5.95
CA LEU A 72 -3.89 14.01 -6.77
C LEU A 72 -4.31 15.40 -6.24
N ASP A 73 -4.78 15.50 -4.99
CA ASP A 73 -5.15 16.77 -4.35
C ASP A 73 -6.28 17.54 -5.07
N GLU A 74 -7.29 16.82 -5.58
CA GLU A 74 -8.56 17.35 -6.13
C GLU A 74 -8.39 18.36 -7.28
N CYS A 75 -7.52 18.03 -8.23
CA CYS A 75 -7.23 18.89 -9.38
C CYS A 75 -8.38 19.07 -10.38
N SER A 76 -8.43 20.25 -11.00
CA SER A 76 -9.40 20.59 -12.07
C SER A 76 -8.94 20.20 -13.48
N SER A 77 -7.64 19.96 -13.67
CA SER A 77 -7.06 19.50 -14.93
C SER A 77 -5.87 18.58 -14.66
N VAL A 78 -5.65 17.62 -15.57
CA VAL A 78 -4.54 16.68 -15.51
C VAL A 78 -3.83 16.58 -16.86
N GLU A 79 -2.58 16.14 -16.83
CA GLU A 79 -1.85 15.66 -17.98
C GLU A 79 -1.84 14.13 -17.96
N VAL A 80 -2.15 13.50 -19.10
CA VAL A 80 -2.13 12.03 -19.21
C VAL A 80 -1.05 11.60 -20.19
N TYR A 81 -0.21 10.67 -19.74
CA TYR A 81 0.91 10.12 -20.49
C TYR A 81 0.74 8.60 -20.65
N PRO A 82 0.95 8.02 -21.84
CA PRO A 82 1.10 6.56 -21.95
C PRO A 82 2.29 6.11 -21.09
N LEU A 83 2.11 5.01 -20.36
CA LEU A 83 3.18 4.39 -19.58
C LEU A 83 3.62 3.11 -20.28
N ASP A 84 4.78 3.15 -20.95
CA ASP A 84 5.34 1.96 -21.60
C ASP A 84 5.89 0.98 -20.55
N LEU A 85 6.87 1.43 -19.76
CA LEU A 85 7.48 0.66 -18.68
C LEU A 85 7.74 1.58 -17.48
N PRO A 86 7.51 1.09 -16.24
CA PRO A 86 7.88 1.84 -15.03
C PRO A 86 9.38 2.18 -14.99
N PRO A 87 9.78 3.30 -14.36
CA PRO A 87 11.17 3.65 -14.16
C PRO A 87 12.03 2.53 -13.56
N SER A 88 11.50 1.74 -12.62
CA SER A 88 12.20 0.62 -11.99
C SER A 88 12.09 -0.71 -12.75
N PHE A 89 11.63 -0.72 -14.01
CA PHE A 89 11.34 -1.97 -14.72
C PHE A 89 12.56 -2.88 -14.92
N ASP A 90 13.76 -2.32 -15.06
CA ASP A 90 15.00 -3.12 -15.12
C ASP A 90 15.23 -3.92 -13.83
N ALA A 91 15.03 -3.30 -12.66
CA ALA A 91 15.15 -3.97 -11.36
C ALA A 91 14.11 -5.11 -11.23
N PHE A 92 12.87 -4.86 -11.64
CA PHE A 92 11.83 -5.88 -11.71
C PHE A 92 12.28 -7.07 -12.58
N LYS A 93 12.79 -6.81 -13.79
CA LYS A 93 13.23 -7.87 -14.71
C LYS A 93 14.41 -8.66 -14.15
N ARG A 94 15.43 -7.98 -13.62
CA ARG A 94 16.57 -8.63 -12.94
C ARG A 94 16.10 -9.53 -11.80
N ARG A 95 15.11 -9.07 -11.03
CA ARG A 95 14.56 -9.85 -9.93
C ARG A 95 13.83 -11.11 -10.39
N LEU A 96 13.08 -11.05 -11.49
CA LEU A 96 12.46 -12.23 -12.11
C LEU A 96 13.50 -13.24 -12.60
N GLU A 97 14.67 -12.77 -13.03
CA GLU A 97 15.80 -13.61 -13.44
C GLU A 97 16.59 -14.18 -12.25
N GLY A 98 16.18 -13.90 -11.01
CA GLY A 98 16.85 -14.35 -9.80
C GLY A 98 18.15 -13.59 -9.48
N LYS A 99 18.38 -12.44 -10.11
CA LYS A 99 19.52 -11.56 -9.79
C LYS A 99 19.20 -10.75 -8.54
N LYS A 100 20.24 -10.50 -7.75
CA LYS A 100 20.14 -9.68 -6.54
C LYS A 100 19.88 -8.21 -6.89
N LEU A 101 19.06 -7.57 -6.06
CA LEU A 101 18.81 -6.13 -6.12
C LEU A 101 19.49 -5.41 -4.96
N ASP A 102 19.90 -4.17 -5.20
CA ASP A 102 20.42 -3.29 -4.15
C ASP A 102 19.31 -2.48 -3.45
N ALA A 103 19.70 -1.71 -2.43
CA ALA A 103 18.76 -0.87 -1.68
C ALA A 103 18.06 0.17 -2.55
N GLY A 104 18.76 0.76 -3.52
CA GLY A 104 18.21 1.78 -4.41
C GLY A 104 17.22 1.20 -5.40
N ASP A 105 17.48 -0.01 -5.88
CA ASP A 105 16.57 -0.79 -6.72
C ASP A 105 15.25 -1.07 -5.99
N TYR A 106 15.31 -1.61 -4.77
CA TYR A 106 14.10 -1.84 -3.97
C TYR A 106 13.34 -0.55 -3.67
N LYS A 107 14.06 0.52 -3.29
CA LYS A 107 13.42 1.81 -3.01
C LYS A 107 12.62 2.33 -4.21
N ARG A 108 13.24 2.36 -5.39
CA ARG A 108 12.55 2.77 -6.62
C ARG A 108 11.39 1.84 -6.97
N PHE A 109 11.62 0.53 -6.89
CA PHE A 109 10.61 -0.47 -7.24
C PHE A 109 9.36 -0.40 -6.37
N ILE A 110 9.53 -0.30 -5.05
CA ILE A 110 8.40 -0.18 -4.13
C ILE A 110 7.71 1.18 -4.29
N SER A 111 8.46 2.26 -4.52
CA SER A 111 7.88 3.58 -4.82
C SER A 111 7.01 3.55 -6.08
N ASP A 112 7.47 2.90 -7.15
CA ASP A 112 6.72 2.78 -8.40
C ASP A 112 5.45 1.93 -8.22
N ILE A 113 5.49 0.87 -7.39
CA ILE A 113 4.31 0.07 -7.04
C ILE A 113 3.28 0.90 -6.28
N VAL A 114 3.71 1.60 -5.22
CA VAL A 114 2.83 2.46 -4.41
C VAL A 114 2.26 3.60 -5.24
N SER A 115 3.01 4.09 -6.23
CA SER A 115 2.57 5.11 -7.17
C SER A 115 1.63 4.57 -8.26
N GLY A 116 1.28 3.27 -8.27
CA GLY A 116 0.35 2.67 -9.23
C GLY A 116 0.92 2.42 -10.63
N LEU A 117 2.24 2.52 -10.81
CA LEU A 117 2.90 2.33 -12.11
C LEU A 117 2.96 0.86 -12.54
N TYR A 118 2.93 -0.05 -11.57
CA TYR A 118 2.86 -1.48 -11.80
C TYR A 118 1.42 -1.99 -11.79
N ASP A 119 1.11 -2.91 -12.70
CA ASP A 119 -0.16 -3.63 -12.69
C ASP A 119 -0.13 -4.88 -11.78
N ASP A 120 -1.31 -5.42 -11.49
CA ASP A 120 -1.48 -6.58 -10.63
C ASP A 120 -0.73 -7.83 -11.18
N ALA A 121 -0.58 -7.96 -12.51
CA ALA A 121 0.09 -9.11 -13.12
C ALA A 121 1.62 -9.04 -12.93
N GLN A 122 2.21 -7.86 -13.08
CA GLN A 122 3.61 -7.62 -12.81
C GLN A 122 3.93 -7.80 -11.32
N ILE A 123 3.08 -7.29 -10.43
CA ILE A 123 3.27 -7.48 -8.99
C ILE A 123 3.13 -8.96 -8.61
N ALA A 124 2.15 -9.68 -9.17
CA ALA A 124 2.02 -11.12 -8.98
C ALA A 124 3.28 -11.87 -9.45
N ALA A 125 3.85 -11.50 -10.60
CA ALA A 125 5.10 -12.10 -11.08
C ALA A 125 6.26 -11.85 -10.12
N PHE A 126 6.38 -10.65 -9.54
CA PHE A 126 7.37 -10.37 -8.51
C PHE A 126 7.19 -11.26 -7.28
N LEU A 127 5.96 -11.38 -6.76
CA LEU A 127 5.64 -12.21 -5.59
C LEU A 127 5.96 -13.69 -5.85
N VAL A 128 5.53 -14.23 -6.99
CA VAL A 128 5.83 -15.61 -7.41
C VAL A 128 7.34 -15.81 -7.58
N SER A 129 8.08 -14.81 -8.09
CA SER A 129 9.54 -14.92 -8.22
C SER A 129 10.25 -15.09 -6.87
N GLN A 130 9.65 -14.68 -5.75
CA GLN A 130 10.20 -14.91 -4.41
C GLN A 130 10.08 -16.37 -3.95
N LEU A 131 9.11 -17.12 -4.48
CA LEU A 131 8.95 -18.55 -4.21
C LEU A 131 10.05 -19.37 -4.89
N HIS A 132 10.50 -18.93 -6.07
CA HIS A 132 11.51 -19.63 -6.88
C HIS A 132 12.94 -19.14 -6.62
N HIS A 133 13.09 -17.83 -6.40
CA HIS A 133 14.37 -17.20 -6.10
C HIS A 133 14.27 -16.56 -4.72
N LYS A 134 14.87 -17.19 -3.71
CA LYS A 134 14.80 -16.71 -2.33
C LYS A 134 15.53 -15.37 -2.19
N LEU A 135 14.94 -14.46 -1.40
CA LEU A 135 15.63 -13.24 -0.98
C LEU A 135 16.75 -13.59 0.00
N SER A 136 17.91 -12.96 -0.17
CA SER A 136 18.93 -12.93 0.88
C SER A 136 18.47 -12.05 2.06
N GLU A 137 19.10 -12.20 3.22
CA GLU A 137 18.78 -11.39 4.40
C GLU A 137 18.97 -9.88 4.13
N GLU A 138 19.99 -9.52 3.34
CA GLU A 138 20.23 -8.14 2.92
C GLU A 138 19.07 -7.61 2.07
N GLU A 139 18.64 -8.36 1.06
CA GLU A 139 17.53 -7.97 0.18
C GLU A 139 16.21 -7.88 0.93
N LEU A 140 15.95 -8.80 1.86
CA LEU A 140 14.79 -8.73 2.75
C LEU A 140 14.82 -7.44 3.58
N GLY A 141 15.99 -7.08 4.13
CA GLY A 141 16.18 -5.82 4.84
C GLY A 141 15.96 -4.58 3.95
N TYR A 142 16.40 -4.61 2.68
CA TYR A 142 16.16 -3.54 1.72
C TYR A 142 14.68 -3.40 1.36
N LEU A 143 14.00 -4.53 1.10
CA LEU A 143 12.57 -4.57 0.82
C LEU A 143 11.76 -3.99 2.00
N ILE A 144 12.04 -4.43 3.23
CA ILE A 144 11.38 -3.94 4.44
C ILE A 144 11.56 -2.43 4.57
N ARG A 145 12.79 -1.92 4.44
CA ARG A 145 13.05 -0.48 4.53
C ARG A 145 12.30 0.30 3.44
N ALA A 146 12.31 -0.18 2.20
CA ALA A 146 11.58 0.46 1.11
C ALA A 146 10.05 0.49 1.35
N MET A 147 9.48 -0.56 1.94
CA MET A 147 8.07 -0.60 2.33
C MET A 147 7.73 0.40 3.44
N VAL A 148 8.63 0.59 4.41
CA VAL A 148 8.47 1.60 5.48
C VAL A 148 8.61 3.02 4.93
N GLU A 149 9.63 3.28 4.11
CA GLU A 149 9.92 4.63 3.57
C GLU A 149 8.84 5.15 2.60
N THR A 150 7.96 4.28 2.09
CA THR A 150 6.86 4.66 1.19
C THR A 150 5.54 4.90 1.91
N GLY A 151 5.50 4.72 3.23
CA GLY A 151 4.33 4.96 4.07
C GLY A 151 4.59 5.99 5.17
N GLU A 152 3.59 6.15 6.03
CA GLU A 152 3.68 6.98 7.23
C GLU A 152 4.48 6.27 8.34
N VAL A 153 5.28 7.05 9.07
CA VAL A 153 6.06 6.54 10.21
C VAL A 153 5.66 7.28 11.47
N VAL A 154 5.16 6.55 12.46
CA VAL A 154 4.83 7.07 13.78
C VAL A 154 6.05 6.86 14.69
N SER A 155 6.67 7.97 15.10
CA SER A 155 7.80 7.97 16.04
C SER A 155 7.35 8.40 17.43
N PHE A 156 7.87 7.73 18.45
CA PHE A 156 7.53 8.00 19.85
C PHE A 156 8.72 8.50 20.68
N GLY A 157 9.95 8.46 20.14
CA GLY A 157 11.16 8.95 20.82
C GLY A 157 11.62 8.12 22.03
N GLU A 158 10.98 6.99 22.32
CA GLU A 158 11.32 6.06 23.41
C GLU A 158 11.14 4.60 22.94
N PRO A 159 11.66 3.59 23.68
CA PRO A 159 11.48 2.19 23.30
C PRO A 159 10.01 1.78 23.21
N VAL A 160 9.63 1.33 22.02
CA VAL A 160 8.30 0.83 21.70
C VAL A 160 8.31 -0.69 21.69
N TYR A 161 7.32 -1.30 22.34
CA TYR A 161 7.07 -2.73 22.39
C TYR A 161 5.91 -3.10 21.48
N ASP A 162 5.91 -4.31 20.94
CA ASP A 162 4.72 -4.85 20.30
C ASP A 162 4.53 -6.34 20.57
N GLU A 163 3.29 -6.79 20.46
CA GLU A 163 2.97 -8.21 20.37
C GLU A 163 2.40 -8.47 18.98
N HIS A 164 2.81 -9.55 18.34
CA HIS A 164 2.21 -9.95 17.09
C HIS A 164 1.99 -11.45 17.04
N SER A 165 0.86 -11.83 16.49
CA SER A 165 0.51 -13.21 16.22
C SER A 165 0.25 -13.37 14.75
N ILE A 166 0.84 -14.39 14.15
CA ILE A 166 0.60 -14.81 12.76
C ILE A 166 -0.86 -15.26 12.52
N GLY A 167 -1.63 -15.47 13.60
CA GLY A 167 -3.04 -15.84 13.50
C GLY A 167 -3.26 -17.32 13.16
N GLY A 168 -4.37 -17.63 12.48
CA GLY A 168 -4.77 -18.99 12.10
C GLY A 168 -5.50 -19.79 13.18
N VAL A 169 -5.34 -19.45 14.47
CA VAL A 169 -6.03 -20.12 15.59
C VAL A 169 -7.33 -19.38 15.95
N PRO A 170 -8.49 -20.07 16.00
CA PRO A 170 -9.75 -19.45 16.43
C PRO A 170 -9.67 -18.84 17.84
N GLY A 171 -10.25 -17.66 18.02
CA GLY A 171 -10.30 -16.95 19.30
C GLY A 171 -9.01 -16.23 19.68
N ASN A 172 -7.98 -16.24 18.84
CA ASN A 172 -6.73 -15.51 19.08
C ASN A 172 -6.89 -13.98 19.07
N SER A 173 -7.98 -13.46 18.48
CA SER A 173 -8.29 -12.03 18.43
C SER A 173 -8.43 -11.36 19.80
N LYS A 174 -8.56 -12.13 20.89
CA LYS A 174 -8.65 -11.63 22.27
C LYS A 174 -7.32 -11.57 23.02
N VAL A 175 -6.25 -12.18 22.51
CA VAL A 175 -4.96 -12.26 23.23
C VAL A 175 -4.38 -10.88 23.47
N ALA A 176 -4.36 -10.04 22.42
CA ALA A 176 -3.88 -8.67 22.51
C ALA A 176 -4.69 -7.79 23.47
N LEU A 177 -6.00 -8.06 23.63
CA LEU A 177 -6.85 -7.35 24.60
C LEU A 177 -6.43 -7.61 26.05
N LEU A 178 -5.65 -8.68 26.32
CA LEU A 178 -5.06 -8.95 27.62
C LEU A 178 -3.60 -8.48 27.68
N VAL A 179 -2.81 -8.76 26.64
CA VAL A 179 -1.37 -8.46 26.62
C VAL A 179 -1.10 -6.96 26.65
N VAL A 180 -1.76 -6.18 25.80
CA VAL A 180 -1.53 -4.73 25.68
C VAL A 180 -1.77 -4.01 27.01
N PRO A 181 -2.92 -4.14 27.70
CA PRO A 181 -3.10 -3.48 28.99
C PRO A 181 -2.18 -4.03 30.08
N THR A 182 -1.81 -5.32 30.04
CA THR A 182 -0.87 -5.90 31.01
C THR A 182 0.51 -5.26 30.89
N VAL A 183 1.02 -5.14 29.67
CA VAL A 183 2.32 -4.51 29.38
C VAL A 183 2.27 -3.01 29.70
N ALA A 184 1.22 -2.31 29.26
CA ALA A 184 1.03 -0.89 29.53
C ALA A 184 0.93 -0.58 31.03
N SER A 185 0.34 -1.47 31.84
CA SER A 185 0.27 -1.32 33.31
C SER A 185 1.64 -1.27 34.01
N LYS A 186 2.70 -1.73 33.33
CA LYS A 186 4.10 -1.63 33.79
C LYS A 186 4.79 -0.34 33.32
N GLY A 187 4.04 0.57 32.70
CA GLY A 187 4.56 1.83 32.16
C GLY A 187 5.30 1.66 30.83
N LEU A 188 5.23 0.49 30.18
CA LEU A 188 5.86 0.24 28.89
C LEU A 188 4.97 0.70 27.74
N LEU A 189 5.56 1.31 26.71
CA LEU A 189 4.85 1.82 25.54
C LEU A 189 4.58 0.68 24.54
N ILE A 190 3.30 0.34 24.32
CA ILE A 190 2.86 -0.74 23.43
C ILE A 190 1.70 -0.31 22.50
N PRO A 191 2.01 0.44 21.42
CA PRO A 191 1.03 0.99 20.50
C PRO A 191 0.62 -0.03 19.43
N LYS A 192 -0.15 -1.04 19.81
CA LYS A 192 -0.45 -2.18 18.93
C LYS A 192 -1.39 -1.81 17.78
N THR A 193 -0.93 -1.98 16.55
CA THR A 193 -1.77 -1.99 15.34
C THR A 193 -2.19 -3.42 14.98
N SER A 194 -3.45 -3.63 14.65
CA SER A 194 -3.98 -4.93 14.19
C SER A 194 -4.76 -4.79 12.87
N SER A 195 -4.76 -5.85 12.07
CA SER A 195 -5.69 -5.95 10.94
C SER A 195 -7.08 -6.40 11.42
N ARG A 196 -8.07 -6.21 10.55
CA ARG A 196 -9.35 -6.93 10.64
C ARG A 196 -9.16 -8.39 10.22
N ALA A 197 -10.20 -9.19 10.44
CA ALA A 197 -10.28 -10.58 10.00
C ALA A 197 -9.89 -10.73 8.52
N ILE A 198 -9.07 -11.73 8.25
CA ILE A 198 -8.65 -12.10 6.89
C ILE A 198 -9.23 -13.47 6.56
N THR A 199 -8.78 -14.49 7.29
CA THR A 199 -9.27 -15.88 7.21
C THR A 199 -9.96 -16.34 8.49
N SER A 200 -9.76 -15.63 9.60
CA SER A 200 -10.37 -15.94 10.90
C SER A 200 -11.80 -15.39 10.99
N PRO A 201 -12.66 -15.94 11.88
CA PRO A 201 -13.99 -15.38 12.13
C PRO A 201 -13.98 -13.94 12.68
N ALA A 202 -12.90 -13.54 13.35
CA ALA A 202 -12.68 -12.18 13.86
C ALA A 202 -11.18 -11.87 13.93
N GLY A 203 -10.79 -10.65 13.57
CA GLY A 203 -9.46 -10.08 13.84
C GLY A 203 -9.44 -9.32 15.16
N THR A 204 -8.25 -8.99 15.67
CA THR A 204 -8.12 -8.22 16.92
C THR A 204 -8.77 -6.85 16.81
N ALA A 205 -8.68 -6.19 15.65
CA ALA A 205 -9.36 -4.91 15.42
C ALA A 205 -10.88 -5.05 15.49
N ASP A 206 -11.46 -6.13 14.92
CA ASP A 206 -12.91 -6.38 14.98
C ASP A 206 -13.37 -6.61 16.42
N THR A 207 -12.61 -7.39 17.19
CA THR A 207 -12.92 -7.63 18.61
C THR A 207 -12.84 -6.35 19.44
N MET A 208 -11.82 -5.51 19.21
CA MET A 208 -11.66 -4.24 19.92
C MET A 208 -12.77 -3.24 19.54
N GLU A 209 -13.22 -3.25 18.29
CA GLU A 209 -14.25 -2.34 17.78
C GLU A 209 -15.61 -2.51 18.47
N VAL A 210 -15.90 -3.72 18.97
CA VAL A 210 -17.10 -3.97 19.79
C VAL A 210 -17.08 -3.13 21.08
N LEU A 211 -15.89 -2.83 21.61
CA LEU A 211 -15.71 -2.14 22.88
C LEU A 211 -15.40 -0.65 22.71
N ALA A 212 -14.63 -0.27 21.68
CA ALA A 212 -14.19 1.09 21.47
C ALA A 212 -13.82 1.37 20.01
N ARG A 213 -13.81 2.65 19.61
CA ARG A 213 -13.33 3.09 18.29
C ARG A 213 -11.91 2.57 18.04
N VAL A 214 -11.65 2.02 16.85
CA VAL A 214 -10.33 1.50 16.42
C VAL A 214 -9.67 2.30 15.29
N THR A 215 -10.41 3.20 14.65
CA THR A 215 -9.92 4.06 13.57
C THR A 215 -9.46 5.40 14.13
N PHE A 216 -8.19 5.72 13.89
CA PHE A 216 -7.52 6.94 14.32
C PHE A 216 -6.53 7.39 13.25
N SER A 217 -6.19 8.67 13.26
CA SER A 217 -5.05 9.24 12.52
C SER A 217 -3.71 8.89 13.21
N ALA A 218 -2.60 9.04 12.47
CA ALA A 218 -1.26 8.83 13.00
C ALA A 218 -0.96 9.78 14.17
N GLU A 219 -1.41 11.03 14.07
CA GLU A 219 -1.28 12.06 15.10
C GLU A 219 -2.07 11.70 16.37
N GLU A 220 -3.32 11.28 16.23
CA GLU A 220 -4.13 10.82 17.37
C GLU A 220 -3.47 9.62 18.07
N ILE A 221 -2.92 8.68 17.30
CA ILE A 221 -2.21 7.53 17.87
C ILE A 221 -0.97 7.97 18.64
N HIS A 222 -0.16 8.87 18.07
CA HIS A 222 1.01 9.40 18.75
C HIS A 222 0.63 10.01 20.12
N GLU A 223 -0.36 10.91 20.14
CA GLU A 223 -0.79 11.58 21.36
C GLU A 223 -1.39 10.63 22.40
N ILE A 224 -2.25 9.71 21.98
CA ILE A 224 -2.92 8.77 22.88
C ILE A 224 -1.89 7.81 23.47
N ALA A 225 -1.00 7.25 22.65
CA ALA A 225 -0.01 6.29 23.11
C ALA A 225 0.88 6.85 24.21
N LEU A 226 1.35 8.10 24.06
CA LEU A 226 2.20 8.75 25.07
C LEU A 226 1.45 9.00 26.39
N LYS A 227 0.12 9.21 26.34
CA LYS A 227 -0.72 9.43 27.52
C LYS A 227 -1.06 8.13 28.24
N VAL A 228 -1.51 7.09 27.52
CA VAL A 228 -2.06 5.86 28.12
C VAL A 228 -1.11 4.66 28.08
N ARG A 229 0.05 4.79 27.41
CA ARG A 229 1.09 3.78 27.21
C ARG A 229 0.68 2.55 26.38
N GLY A 230 -0.60 2.21 26.26
CA GLY A 230 -1.08 1.10 25.44
C GLY A 230 -2.31 1.45 24.60
N LEU A 231 -2.31 1.00 23.34
CA LEU A 231 -3.47 1.12 22.44
C LEU A 231 -3.63 -0.12 21.58
N ILE A 232 -4.85 -0.34 21.12
CA ILE A 232 -5.20 -1.35 20.11
C ILE A 232 -5.99 -0.65 19.02
N VAL A 233 -5.39 -0.49 17.85
CA VAL A 233 -5.99 0.26 16.73
C VAL A 233 -5.97 -0.55 15.44
N TRP A 234 -6.83 -0.18 14.50
CA TRP A 234 -6.85 -0.78 13.18
C TRP A 234 -5.77 -0.17 12.28
N GLY A 235 -4.82 -0.99 11.85
CA GLY A 235 -3.69 -0.55 11.03
C GLY A 235 -4.05 -0.10 9.62
N GLY A 236 -5.16 -0.59 9.06
CA GLY A 236 -5.56 -0.31 7.67
C GLY A 236 -5.95 1.15 7.40
N ALA A 237 -6.15 1.94 8.46
CA ALA A 237 -6.43 3.36 8.34
C ALA A 237 -5.17 4.25 8.27
N LEU A 238 -3.98 3.70 8.50
CA LEU A 238 -2.79 4.49 8.86
C LEU A 238 -1.75 4.66 7.76
N ASN A 239 -1.96 4.14 6.55
CA ASN A 239 -1.01 4.24 5.43
C ASN A 239 0.46 3.94 5.82
N LEU A 240 0.69 3.04 6.79
CA LEU A 240 2.01 2.80 7.39
C LEU A 240 2.98 2.08 6.46
N ALA A 241 2.46 1.15 5.67
CA ALA A 241 3.23 0.35 4.71
C ALA A 241 2.33 0.06 3.49
N PRO A 242 2.01 1.06 2.65
CA PRO A 242 1.00 0.92 1.60
C PRO A 242 1.30 -0.21 0.60
N ALA A 243 2.58 -0.48 0.36
CA ALA A 243 3.01 -1.60 -0.47
C ALA A 243 2.53 -2.95 0.07
N ASP A 244 2.45 -3.10 1.40
CA ASP A 244 1.96 -4.31 2.06
C ASP A 244 0.51 -4.62 1.69
N ASP A 245 -0.37 -3.63 1.78
CA ASP A 245 -1.79 -3.81 1.44
C ASP A 245 -1.98 -4.20 -0.03
N ILE A 246 -1.15 -3.64 -0.92
CA ILE A 246 -1.12 -4.00 -2.35
C ILE A 246 -0.69 -5.46 -2.52
N PHE A 247 0.40 -5.88 -1.89
CA PHE A 247 0.91 -7.25 -1.98
C PHE A 247 -0.10 -8.26 -1.41
N VAL A 248 -0.62 -8.02 -0.21
CA VAL A 248 -1.60 -8.90 0.45
C VAL A 248 -2.87 -9.06 -0.40
N ARG A 249 -3.34 -8.00 -1.07
CA ARG A 249 -4.49 -8.09 -1.97
C ARG A 249 -4.23 -9.07 -3.12
N ILE A 250 -3.03 -9.02 -3.70
CA ILE A 250 -2.64 -9.83 -4.86
C ILE A 250 -2.34 -11.27 -4.44
N GLU A 251 -1.60 -11.46 -3.34
CA GLU A 251 -1.35 -12.76 -2.70
C GLU A 251 -2.64 -13.55 -2.50
N ARG A 252 -3.69 -12.90 -1.97
CA ARG A 252 -5.01 -13.54 -1.78
C ARG A 252 -5.67 -13.94 -3.09
N ARG A 253 -5.61 -13.09 -4.12
CA ARG A 253 -6.22 -13.38 -5.44
C ARG A 253 -5.52 -14.55 -6.12
N VAL A 254 -4.20 -14.64 -5.97
CA VAL A 254 -3.37 -15.69 -6.58
C VAL A 254 -3.36 -16.97 -5.72
N GLY A 255 -3.56 -16.85 -4.40
CA GLY A 255 -3.51 -17.97 -3.46
C GLY A 255 -2.09 -18.37 -3.05
N ILE A 256 -1.20 -17.39 -2.88
CA ILE A 256 0.21 -17.59 -2.48
C ILE A 256 0.56 -16.75 -1.23
N ASP A 257 1.56 -17.19 -0.48
CA ASP A 257 2.10 -16.45 0.67
C ASP A 257 3.62 -16.70 0.78
N PRO A 258 4.46 -15.95 0.03
CA PRO A 258 5.90 -16.16 0.05
C PRO A 258 6.48 -15.88 1.45
N PRO A 259 7.24 -16.78 2.07
CA PRO A 259 7.70 -16.60 3.45
C PRO A 259 8.51 -15.32 3.69
N ALA A 260 9.34 -14.91 2.72
CA ALA A 260 10.10 -13.67 2.81
C ALA A 260 9.18 -12.44 2.75
N GLN A 261 8.13 -12.49 1.93
CA GLN A 261 7.14 -11.43 1.82
C GLN A 261 6.27 -11.34 3.08
N MET A 262 5.86 -12.47 3.67
CA MET A 262 5.18 -12.51 4.97
C MET A 262 6.01 -11.85 6.06
N VAL A 263 7.31 -12.16 6.14
CA VAL A 263 8.22 -11.52 7.10
C VAL A 263 8.34 -10.02 6.81
N ALA A 264 8.46 -9.64 5.53
CA ALA A 264 8.55 -8.24 5.14
C ALA A 264 7.29 -7.45 5.52
N SER A 265 6.12 -8.01 5.24
CA SER A 265 4.79 -7.50 5.62
C SER A 265 4.72 -7.18 7.11
N ILE A 266 5.03 -8.18 7.94
CA ILE A 266 4.94 -8.07 9.39
C ILE A 266 5.90 -6.98 9.88
N LEU A 267 7.18 -7.08 9.52
CA LEU A 267 8.22 -6.21 10.04
C LEU A 267 8.09 -4.76 9.55
N ALA A 268 7.66 -4.52 8.30
CA ALA A 268 7.46 -3.18 7.79
C ALA A 268 6.45 -2.40 8.64
N LYS A 269 5.30 -2.99 8.98
CA LYS A 269 4.31 -2.35 9.86
C LYS A 269 4.84 -2.11 11.28
N LYS A 270 5.71 -2.99 11.80
CA LYS A 270 6.34 -2.80 13.13
C LYS A 270 7.29 -1.62 13.12
N LEU A 271 8.17 -1.57 12.12
CA LEU A 271 9.14 -0.50 11.98
C LEU A 271 8.48 0.85 11.68
N ALA A 272 7.39 0.88 10.92
CA ALA A 272 6.59 2.08 10.71
C ALA A 272 5.96 2.62 12.01
N MET A 273 5.71 1.76 13.00
CA MET A 273 5.29 2.15 14.36
C MET A 273 6.46 2.36 15.33
N SER A 274 7.69 2.46 14.80
CA SER A 274 8.93 2.59 15.58
C SER A 274 9.15 1.52 16.65
N VAL A 275 8.59 0.32 16.43
CA VAL A 275 8.75 -0.83 17.34
C VAL A 275 10.22 -1.21 17.43
N SER A 276 10.71 -1.31 18.66
CA SER A 276 12.12 -1.59 18.98
C SER A 276 12.31 -2.88 19.79
N ARG A 277 11.21 -3.45 20.33
CA ARG A 277 11.18 -4.61 21.21
C ARG A 277 9.97 -5.50 20.95
#